data_AF-A0A8T2NYH0-F1
#
_entry.id   AF-A0A8T2NYH0-F1
#
_cell.length_a   1.000
_cell.length_b   1.000
_cell.length_c   1.000
_cell.angle_alpha   90.00
_cell.angle_beta   90.00
_cell.angle_gamma   90.00
#
_symmetry.space_group_name_H-M   'P 1'
#
loop_
_entity.id
_entity.type
_entity.pdbx_description
1 polymer ?
#
loop_
_entity_poly.entity_id
_entity_poly.type
_entity_poly.pdbx_seq_one_letter_code
_entity_poly.pdbx_strand_id
1 'polypeptide(L)' 'MNTVLSRANSLFAFSLSVMAALTFGCFITTAFKDRSVPVDIHVSRVMLKNVDDFTGPRERSDLGFITFDISADIL' A
#
# COMPACT_ATOMS: atom_id res chain seq x y z
N MET A 1 -11.58 11.66 -54.18
CA MET A 1 -11.11 10.80 -53.07
C MET A 1 -9.75 11.29 -52.60
N ASN A 2 -9.71 12.02 -51.47
CA ASN A 2 -8.51 12.68 -50.98
C ASN A 2 -7.56 11.65 -50.33
N THR A 3 -6.68 11.07 -51.15
CA THR A 3 -5.76 9.98 -50.77
C THR A 3 -4.91 10.30 -49.52
N VAL A 4 -4.53 11.57 -49.34
CA VAL A 4 -3.73 12.03 -48.20
C VAL A 4 -4.53 12.03 -46.90
N LEU A 5 -5.80 12.49 -46.93
CA LEU A 5 -6.67 12.48 -45.74
C LEU A 5 -6.95 11.06 -45.25
N SER A 6 -7.19 10.13 -46.18
CA SER A 6 -7.45 8.72 -45.84
C SER A 6 -6.21 8.03 -45.27
N ARG A 7 -5.02 8.29 -45.83
CA ARG A 7 -3.74 7.77 -45.30
C ARG A 7 -3.38 8.36 -43.94
N ALA A 8 -3.67 9.64 -43.71
CA ALA A 8 -3.49 10.26 -42.40
C ALA A 8 -4.41 9.61 -41.35
N ASN A 9 -5.69 9.42 -41.67
CA ASN A 9 -6.65 8.78 -40.77
C ASN A 9 -6.24 7.35 -40.37
N SER A 10 -5.70 6.55 -41.30
CA SER A 10 -5.21 5.21 -40.97
C SER A 10 -3.97 5.22 -40.06
N LEU A 11 -3.07 6.21 -40.23
CA LEU A 11 -1.92 6.39 -39.33
C LEU A 11 -2.34 6.79 -37.91
N PHE A 12 -3.32 7.69 -37.80
CA PHE A 12 -3.88 8.07 -36.50
C PHE A 12 -4.62 6.91 -35.83
N ALA A 13 -5.45 6.18 -36.57
CA ALA A 13 -6.14 5.00 -36.06
C ALA A 13 -5.15 3.93 -35.57
N PHE A 14 -4.07 3.70 -36.32
CA PHE A 14 -3.01 2.79 -35.89
C PHE A 14 -2.33 3.27 -34.61
N SER A 15 -1.92 4.53 -34.52
CA SER A 15 -1.31 5.10 -33.31
C SER A 15 -2.23 4.98 -32.08
N LEU A 16 -3.51 5.31 -32.24
CA LEU A 16 -4.53 5.17 -31.19
C LEU A 16 -4.69 3.71 -30.74
N SER A 17 -4.68 2.77 -31.69
CA SER A 17 -4.78 1.34 -31.37
C SER A 17 -3.57 0.83 -30.57
N VAL A 18 -2.36 1.29 -30.88
CA VAL A 18 -1.14 0.93 -30.15
C VAL A 18 -1.18 1.50 -28.73
N MET A 19 -1.56 2.76 -28.57
CA MET A 19 -1.70 3.38 -27.25
C MET A 19 -2.77 2.69 -26.40
N ALA A 20 -3.90 2.33 -26.99
CA ALA A 20 -4.96 1.57 -26.31
C ALA A 20 -4.45 0.19 -25.85
N ALA A 21 -3.73 -0.53 -26.72
CA ALA A 21 -3.17 -1.84 -26.39
C ALA A 21 -2.13 -1.75 -25.25
N LEU A 22 -1.23 -0.77 -25.28
CA LEU A 22 -0.26 -0.53 -24.21
C LEU A 22 -0.95 -0.16 -22.90
N THR A 23 -1.94 0.73 -22.95
CA THR A 23 -2.70 1.15 -21.76
C THR A 23 -3.41 -0.04 -21.12
N PHE A 24 -4.05 -0.88 -21.94
CA PHE A 24 -4.71 -2.09 -21.48
C PHE A 24 -3.71 -3.13 -20.93
N GLY A 25 -2.56 -3.28 -21.58
CA GLY A 25 -1.47 -4.13 -21.09
C GLY A 25 -0.97 -3.69 -19.72
N CYS A 26 -0.67 -2.40 -19.56
CA CYS A 26 -0.27 -1.81 -18.28
C CYS A 26 -1.36 -2.00 -17.20
N PHE A 27 -2.63 -1.85 -17.57
CA PHE A 27 -3.76 -2.09 -16.68
C PHE A 27 -3.79 -3.55 -16.19
N ILE A 28 -3.69 -4.52 -17.10
CA ILE A 28 -3.63 -5.95 -16.74
C ILE A 28 -2.44 -6.21 -15.81
N THR A 29 -1.24 -5.77 -16.16
CA THR A 29 -0.05 -6.03 -15.33
C THR A 29 -0.17 -5.39 -13.96
N THR A 30 -0.84 -4.24 -13.86
CA THR A 30 -1.06 -3.56 -12.57
C THR A 30 -2.15 -4.23 -11.76
N ALA A 31 -3.23 -4.68 -12.41
CA ALA A 31 -4.35 -5.36 -11.75
C ALA A 31 -3.93 -6.69 -11.09
N PHE A 32 -2.92 -7.37 -11.65
CA PHE A 32 -2.39 -8.62 -11.12
C PHE A 32 -1.05 -8.47 -10.37
N LYS A 33 -0.60 -7.24 -10.11
CA LYS A 33 0.62 -6.99 -9.33
C LYS A 33 0.29 -7.08 -7.84
N ASP A 34 0.79 -8.10 -7.16
CA ASP A 34 0.73 -8.17 -5.71
C ASP A 34 1.53 -7.01 -5.11
N ARG A 35 0.83 -6.15 -4.35
CA ARG A 35 1.37 -4.93 -3.73
C ARG A 35 1.59 -5.12 -2.23
N SER A 36 2.01 -6.33 -1.85
CA SER A 36 2.33 -6.66 -0.47
C SER A 36 3.76 -6.23 -0.16
N VAL A 37 3.87 -5.24 0.73
CA VAL A 37 5.13 -4.82 1.32
C VAL A 37 5.48 -5.78 2.48
N PRO A 38 6.72 -6.27 2.58
CA PRO A 38 7.13 -7.00 3.78
C PRO A 38 7.08 -6.06 4.99
N VAL A 39 6.19 -6.36 5.93
CA VAL A 39 6.10 -5.66 7.21
C VAL A 39 6.67 -6.57 8.29
N ASP A 40 7.62 -6.06 9.05
CA ASP A 40 8.20 -6.74 10.19
C ASP A 40 7.68 -6.09 11.49
N ILE A 41 6.99 -6.89 12.31
CA ILE A 41 6.38 -6.46 13.58
C ILE A 41 7.11 -7.16 14.71
N HIS A 42 7.90 -6.42 15.47
CA HIS A 42 8.61 -6.90 16.65
C HIS A 42 7.94 -6.41 17.93
N VAL A 43 7.80 -7.29 18.92
CA VAL A 43 7.37 -6.89 20.27
C VAL A 43 8.61 -6.50 21.07
N SER A 44 8.88 -5.19 21.16
CA SER A 44 10.10 -4.68 21.79
C SER A 44 10.06 -4.74 23.32
N ARG A 45 8.88 -4.52 23.93
CA ARG A 45 8.77 -4.52 25.40
C ARG A 45 7.39 -4.88 25.90
N VAL A 46 7.34 -5.91 26.75
CA VAL A 46 6.19 -6.23 27.61
C VAL A 46 6.62 -5.96 29.04
N MET A 47 6.00 -4.98 29.70
CA MET A 47 6.36 -4.60 31.07
C MET A 47 5.11 -4.54 31.94
N LEU A 48 5.07 -5.36 32.98
CA LEU A 48 4.08 -5.28 34.05
C LEU A 48 4.71 -4.55 35.24
N LYS A 49 4.07 -3.46 35.66
CA LYS A 49 4.45 -2.72 36.88
C LYS A 49 3.30 -2.77 37.86
N ASN A 50 3.59 -3.17 39.08
CA ASN A 50 2.70 -2.99 40.21
C ASN A 50 2.96 -1.59 40.77
N VAL A 51 1.99 -0.68 40.63
CA VAL A 51 2.12 0.74 40.98
C VAL A 51 1.06 1.10 42.01
N ASP A 52 1.41 1.94 42.98
CA ASP A 52 0.45 2.40 43.98
C ASP A 52 -0.64 3.25 43.30
N ASP A 53 -1.90 2.94 43.60
CA ASP A 53 -3.04 3.57 42.95
C ASP A 53 -3.51 4.77 43.78
N PHE A 54 -3.19 5.99 43.31
CA PHE A 54 -3.54 7.23 44.00
C PHE A 54 -4.96 7.71 43.64
N THR A 55 -5.71 6.97 42.81
CA THR A 55 -7.00 7.43 42.24
C THR A 55 -8.22 6.59 42.66
N GLY A 56 -8.02 5.43 43.30
CA GLY A 56 -9.09 4.54 43.75
C GLY A 56 -8.91 4.01 45.18
N PRO A 57 -9.91 3.31 45.75
CA PRO A 57 -9.87 2.78 47.12
C PRO A 57 -8.93 1.57 47.32
N ARG A 58 -8.21 1.13 46.29
CA ARG A 58 -7.25 0.01 46.34
C ARG A 58 -5.83 0.56 46.45
N GLU A 59 -4.98 0.01 47.31
CA GLU A 59 -3.61 0.50 47.51
C GLU A 59 -2.66 0.24 46.31
N ARG A 60 -2.96 -0.75 45.45
CA ARG A 60 -2.08 -1.18 44.36
C ARG A 60 -2.85 -1.52 43.08
N SER A 61 -2.27 -1.16 41.93
CA SER A 61 -2.79 -1.37 40.58
C SER A 61 -1.73 -1.96 39.65
N ASP A 62 -2.10 -2.98 38.89
CA ASP A 62 -1.21 -3.64 37.92
C ASP A 62 -1.32 -2.94 36.56
N LEU A 63 -0.28 -2.19 36.20
CA LEU A 63 -0.16 -1.50 34.93
C LEU A 63 0.70 -2.31 33.95
N GLY A 64 0.07 -2.77 32.87
CA GLY A 64 0.73 -3.43 31.74
C GLY A 64 1.04 -2.46 30.61
N PHE A 65 2.29 -2.41 30.17
CA PHE A 65 2.72 -1.74 28.94
C PHE A 65 3.10 -2.78 27.91
N ILE A 66 2.54 -2.67 26.71
CA ILE A 66 2.93 -3.45 25.55
C ILE A 66 3.36 -2.46 24.48
N THR A 67 4.64 -2.51 24.10
CA THR A 67 5.22 -1.66 23.06
C THR A 67 5.57 -2.53 21.87
N PHE A 68 4.91 -2.25 20.74
CA PHE A 68 5.19 -2.82 19.45
C PHE A 68 6.13 -1.91 18.67
N ASP A 69 7.10 -2.50 17.99
CA ASP A 69 7.98 -1.85 17.05
C ASP A 69 7.61 -2.36 15.65
N ILE A 70 7.23 -1.45 14.76
CA ILE A 70 6.70 -1.79 13.43
C ILE A 70 7.65 -1.18 12.41
N SER A 71 8.31 -2.05 11.64
CA SER A 71 9.18 -1.67 10.54
C SER A 71 8.53 -2.10 9.22
N ALA A 72 8.36 -1.15 8.29
CA ALA A 72 7.79 -1.41 6.97
C ALA A 72 8.61 -0.67 5.90
N ASP A 73 8.94 -1.38 4.82
CA ASP A 73 9.63 -0.80 3.66
C ASP A 73 8.61 -0.22 2.67
N ILE A 74 8.21 1.03 2.89
CA ILE A 74 7.07 1.68 2.22
C ILE A 74 7.37 2.20 0.79
N LEU A 75 8.31 1.59 0.07
CA LEU A 75 8.77 2.07 -1.24
C LEU A 75 7.91 1.63 -2.43
#